data_AF-A0A9X4SML0-F1
#
_entry.id   AF-A0A9X4SML0-F1
#
_cell.length_a   1.000
_cell.length_b   1.000
_cell.length_c   1.000
_cell.angle_alpha   90.00
_cell.angle_beta   90.00
_cell.angle_gamma   90.00
#
_symmetry.space_group_name_H-M   'P 1'
#
loop_
_entity.id
_entity.type
_entity.pdbx_description
1 polymer ?
#
loop_
_entity_poly.entity_id
_entity_poly.type
_entity_poly.pdbx_seq_one_letter_code
_entity_poly.pdbx_strand_id
1 'polypeptide(L)'
;MCSEEERLAHRKKIRTYSKRLVTTLSIASFIGYIASLVFDVPSLNLHSAALSIVLSIVSLGLNIWSYADHFRKRNLNNQLGIENTPGQEKLTKIHINIASSASFLIGGIIPVLPFESPIIPFVSVTFSILGCAAMAANIVQTMISEPKVKKLSKGENLQVV
;
A
#
# COMPACT_ATOMS: atom_id res chain seq x y z
N MET A 1 30.76 -7.26 10.86
CA MET A 1 30.23 -6.53 9.68
C MET A 1 28.95 -7.15 9.10
N CYS A 2 28.68 -8.46 9.23
CA CYS A 2 27.44 -9.12 8.74
C CYS A 2 26.12 -8.67 9.40
N SER A 3 26.13 -8.29 10.69
CA SER A 3 24.93 -8.01 11.50
C SER A 3 24.08 -6.83 11.01
N GLU A 4 24.72 -5.80 10.44
CA GLU A 4 24.04 -4.59 9.97
C GLU A 4 23.21 -4.83 8.70
N GLU A 5 23.78 -5.53 7.70
CA GLU A 5 23.10 -5.87 6.45
C GLU A 5 21.93 -6.83 6.68
N GLU A 6 22.11 -7.85 7.51
CA GLU A 6 21.04 -8.78 7.88
C GLU A 6 19.91 -8.07 8.62
N ARG A 7 20.22 -7.16 9.56
CA ARG A 7 19.19 -6.30 10.20
C ARG A 7 18.47 -5.41 9.20
N LEU A 8 19.16 -4.89 8.19
CA LEU A 8 18.58 -4.02 7.18
C LEU A 8 17.67 -4.79 6.22
N ALA A 9 18.09 -5.98 5.80
CA ALA A 9 17.30 -6.91 5.01
C ALA A 9 16.05 -7.38 5.79
N HIS A 10 16.22 -7.71 7.07
CA HIS A 10 15.13 -8.12 7.94
C HIS A 10 14.10 -6.99 8.13
N ARG A 11 14.55 -5.75 8.35
CA ARG A 11 13.67 -4.56 8.43
C ARG A 11 12.88 -4.34 7.13
N LYS A 12 13.52 -4.49 5.97
CA LYS A 12 12.83 -4.39 4.66
C LYS A 12 11.79 -5.51 4.46
N LYS A 13 12.10 -6.72 4.92
CA LYS A 13 11.19 -7.87 4.84
C LYS A 13 9.97 -7.65 5.74
N ILE A 14 10.18 -7.36 7.03
CA ILE A 14 9.10 -7.03 7.99
C ILE A 14 8.22 -5.94 7.41
N ARG A 15 8.82 -4.86 6.92
CA ARG A 15 8.09 -3.74 6.32
C ARG A 15 7.18 -4.15 5.16
N THR A 16 7.67 -4.99 4.26
CA THR A 16 6.87 -5.48 3.12
C THR A 16 5.69 -6.33 3.61
N TYR A 17 5.93 -7.21 4.59
CA TYR A 17 4.88 -8.02 5.21
C TYR A 17 3.86 -7.15 5.97
N SER A 18 4.30 -6.19 6.76
CA SER A 18 3.43 -5.26 7.49
C SER A 18 2.55 -4.46 6.52
N LYS A 19 3.11 -3.95 5.42
CA LYS A 19 2.31 -3.27 4.40
C LYS A 19 1.22 -4.17 3.84
N ARG A 20 1.58 -5.39 3.41
CA ARG A 20 0.62 -6.37 2.86
C ARG A 20 -0.45 -6.72 3.90
N LEU A 21 -0.06 -6.98 5.14
CA LEU A 21 -0.96 -7.35 6.22
C LEU A 21 -1.94 -6.23 6.56
N VAL A 22 -1.45 -5.00 6.75
CA VAL A 22 -2.28 -3.83 7.07
C VAL A 22 -3.24 -3.52 5.92
N THR A 23 -2.77 -3.66 4.68
CA THR A 23 -3.61 -3.57 3.48
C THR A 23 -4.72 -4.61 3.48
N THR A 24 -4.39 -5.89 3.68
CA THR A 24 -5.39 -6.98 3.68
C THR A 24 -6.40 -6.79 4.80
N LEU A 25 -5.95 -6.38 5.99
CA LEU A 25 -6.82 -6.08 7.11
C LEU A 25 -7.75 -4.89 6.81
N SER A 26 -7.26 -3.86 6.10
CA SER A 26 -8.08 -2.71 5.71
C SER A 26 -9.23 -3.14 4.78
N ILE A 27 -8.94 -4.00 3.80
CA ILE A 27 -9.95 -4.57 2.89
C ILE A 27 -10.97 -5.42 3.66
N ALA A 28 -10.50 -6.33 4.52
CA ALA A 28 -11.39 -7.17 5.32
C ALA A 28 -12.29 -6.33 6.24
N SER A 29 -11.75 -5.26 6.83
CA SER A 29 -12.50 -4.32 7.66
C SER A 29 -13.54 -3.54 6.85
N PHE A 30 -13.20 -3.12 5.63
CA PHE A 30 -14.15 -2.46 4.72
C PHE A 30 -15.28 -3.39 4.25
N ILE A 31 -14.97 -4.65 3.93
CA ILE A 31 -16.00 -5.65 3.60
C ILE A 31 -16.93 -5.86 4.81
N GLY A 32 -16.37 -5.93 6.02
CA GLY A 32 -17.14 -5.99 7.26
C GLY A 32 -18.05 -4.77 7.45
N TYR A 33 -17.55 -3.56 7.13
CA TYR A 33 -18.34 -2.32 7.15
C TYR A 33 -19.53 -2.40 6.16
N ILE A 34 -19.30 -2.79 4.91
CA ILE A 34 -20.40 -2.93 3.92
C ILE A 34 -21.40 -4.01 4.36
N ALA A 35 -20.94 -5.15 4.86
CA ALA A 35 -21.81 -6.19 5.39
C ALA A 35 -22.66 -5.66 6.56
N SER A 36 -22.06 -4.91 7.48
CA SER A 36 -22.77 -4.33 8.62
C SER A 36 -23.84 -3.31 8.21
N LEU A 37 -23.61 -2.56 7.11
CA LEU A 37 -24.62 -1.67 6.53
C LEU A 37 -25.78 -2.45 5.90
N VAL A 38 -25.50 -3.56 5.23
CA VAL A 38 -26.54 -4.41 4.59
C VAL A 38 -27.40 -5.13 5.63
N PHE A 39 -26.79 -5.58 6.74
CA PHE A 39 -27.47 -6.30 7.82
C PHE A 39 -27.97 -5.39 8.95
N ASP A 40 -27.83 -4.07 8.80
CA ASP A 40 -28.31 -3.04 9.72
C ASP A 40 -27.86 -3.25 11.18
N VAL A 41 -26.55 -3.50 11.37
CA VAL A 41 -25.92 -3.70 12.69
C VAL A 41 -25.01 -2.52 13.03
N PRO A 42 -25.51 -1.48 13.74
CA PRO A 42 -24.81 -0.19 13.89
C PRO A 42 -23.52 -0.28 14.72
N SER A 43 -23.47 -1.18 15.69
CA SER A 43 -22.29 -1.36 16.56
C SER A 43 -21.10 -1.95 15.81
N LEU A 44 -21.34 -2.90 14.92
CA LEU A 44 -20.29 -3.49 14.06
C LEU A 44 -19.78 -2.47 13.04
N ASN A 45 -20.68 -1.65 12.50
CA ASN A 45 -20.35 -0.58 11.56
C ASN A 45 -19.29 0.39 12.14
N LEU A 46 -19.53 0.91 13.35
CA LEU A 46 -18.62 1.85 13.99
C LEU A 46 -17.24 1.23 14.30
N HIS A 47 -17.22 0.00 14.82
CA HIS A 47 -15.97 -0.71 15.13
C HIS A 47 -15.16 -1.06 13.86
N SER A 48 -15.83 -1.51 12.80
CA SER A 48 -15.18 -1.78 11.52
C SER A 48 -14.67 -0.51 10.84
N ALA A 49 -15.41 0.60 10.92
CA ALA A 49 -14.96 1.90 10.41
C ALA A 49 -13.73 2.40 11.18
N ALA A 50 -13.77 2.38 12.52
CA ALA A 50 -12.63 2.78 13.35
C ALA A 50 -11.38 1.94 13.07
N LEU A 51 -11.53 0.62 12.95
CA LEU A 51 -10.43 -0.28 12.61
C LEU A 51 -9.87 0.02 11.22
N SER A 52 -10.74 0.24 10.23
CA SER A 52 -10.35 0.63 8.87
C SER A 52 -9.55 1.93 8.83
N ILE A 53 -9.96 2.94 9.62
CA ILE A 53 -9.23 4.22 9.76
C ILE A 53 -7.83 3.98 10.32
N VAL A 54 -7.71 3.27 11.44
CA VAL A 54 -6.42 3.00 12.09
C VAL A 54 -5.47 2.28 11.13
N LEU A 55 -5.96 1.25 10.44
CA LEU A 55 -5.18 0.50 9.46
C LEU A 55 -4.77 1.39 8.27
N SER A 56 -5.66 2.25 7.80
CA SER A 56 -5.38 3.16 6.69
C SER A 56 -4.29 4.20 7.05
N ILE A 57 -4.32 4.75 8.27
CA ILE A 57 -3.27 5.64 8.78
C ILE A 57 -1.92 4.93 8.84
N VAL A 58 -1.89 3.73 9.43
CA VAL A 58 -0.66 2.92 9.51
C VAL A 58 -0.12 2.60 8.11
N SER A 59 -1.01 2.22 7.19
CA SER A 59 -0.65 1.92 5.79
C SER A 59 -0.05 3.15 5.09
N LEU A 60 -0.69 4.31 5.25
CA LEU A 60 -0.23 5.57 4.69
C LEU A 60 1.16 5.95 5.23
N GLY A 61 1.35 5.87 6.55
CA GLY A 61 2.63 6.13 7.19
C GLY A 61 3.75 5.22 6.67
N LEU A 62 3.48 3.92 6.55
CA LEU A 62 4.44 2.96 5.97
C LEU A 62 4.76 3.25 4.50
N ASN A 63 3.79 3.76 3.73
CA ASN A 63 3.94 4.13 2.32
C ASN A 63 4.73 5.43 2.15
N ILE A 64 4.46 6.46 2.95
CA ILE A 64 5.23 7.72 2.99
C ILE A 64 6.66 7.47 3.44
N TRP A 65 6.87 6.66 4.49
CA TRP A 65 8.23 6.25 4.88
C TRP A 65 8.96 5.58 3.70
N SER A 66 8.24 4.98 2.75
CA SER A 66 8.83 4.17 1.67
C SER A 66 9.25 5.05 0.52
N TYR A 67 8.44 6.07 0.30
CA TYR A 67 8.76 7.19 -0.54
C TYR A 67 10.01 7.91 -0.03
N ALA A 68 10.04 8.31 1.24
CA ALA A 68 11.20 8.98 1.84
C ALA A 68 12.49 8.13 1.74
N ASP A 69 12.43 6.85 2.11
CA ASP A 69 13.58 5.94 2.01
C ASP A 69 14.03 5.73 0.55
N HIS A 70 13.10 5.69 -0.41
CA HIS A 70 13.42 5.62 -1.84
C HIS A 70 14.22 6.85 -2.31
N PHE A 71 13.78 8.06 -1.96
CA PHE A 71 14.49 9.29 -2.31
C PHE A 71 15.84 9.41 -1.59
N ARG A 72 15.90 9.05 -0.31
CA ARG A 72 17.16 9.01 0.44
C ARG A 72 18.18 8.11 -0.25
N LYS A 73 17.78 6.89 -0.64
CA LYS A 73 18.65 5.95 -1.33
C LYS A 73 19.08 6.47 -2.71
N ARG A 74 18.17 7.08 -3.46
CA ARG A 74 18.49 7.70 -4.75
C ARG A 74 19.52 8.82 -4.61
N ASN A 75 19.37 9.67 -3.60
CA ASN A 75 20.31 10.77 -3.32
C ASN A 75 21.71 10.25 -2.95
N LEU A 76 21.78 9.23 -2.08
CA LEU A 76 23.03 8.53 -1.74
C LEU A 76 23.72 7.94 -2.97
N ASN A 77 22.96 7.23 -3.82
CA ASN A 77 23.50 6.66 -5.04
C ASN A 77 24.03 7.73 -6.01
N ASN A 78 23.32 8.85 -6.14
CA ASN A 78 23.78 9.99 -6.95
C ASN A 78 25.09 10.58 -6.41
N GLN A 79 25.23 10.72 -5.09
CA GLN A 79 26.46 11.21 -4.47
C GLN A 79 27.64 10.26 -4.66
N LEU A 80 27.38 8.96 -4.77
CA LEU A 80 28.38 7.92 -4.97
C LEU A 80 28.70 7.64 -6.46
N GLY A 81 28.09 8.39 -7.39
CA GLY A 81 28.29 8.19 -8.84
C GLY A 81 27.72 6.87 -9.38
N ILE A 82 26.84 6.20 -8.62
CA ILE A 82 26.22 4.94 -9.02
C ILE A 82 25.04 5.25 -9.94
N GLU A 83 25.13 4.83 -11.20
CA GLU A 83 24.04 5.01 -12.17
C GLU A 83 22.78 4.26 -11.70
N ASN A 84 21.70 5.02 -11.49
CA ASN A 84 20.43 4.46 -11.07
C ASN A 84 19.65 3.96 -12.30
N THR A 85 19.56 2.64 -12.50
CA THR A 85 18.58 2.02 -13.42
C THR A 85 17.15 2.56 -13.18
N PRO A 86 16.26 2.60 -14.19
CA PRO A 86 15.01 3.36 -14.14
C PRO A 86 14.09 2.92 -12.99
N GLY A 87 14.17 3.63 -11.86
CA GLY A 87 13.36 3.42 -10.66
C GLY A 87 11.90 3.87 -10.79
N GLN A 88 11.44 4.20 -12.00
CA GLN A 88 10.09 4.69 -12.24
C GLN A 88 9.03 3.67 -11.85
N GLU A 89 9.22 2.38 -12.16
CA GLU A 89 8.25 1.36 -11.81
C GLU A 89 8.07 1.25 -10.29
N LYS A 90 9.17 1.32 -9.53
CA LYS A 90 9.14 1.30 -8.06
C LYS A 90 8.47 2.55 -7.49
N LEU A 91 8.72 3.71 -8.09
CA LEU A 91 8.13 4.98 -7.68
C LEU A 91 6.62 5.00 -7.96
N THR A 92 6.18 4.52 -9.12
CA THR A 92 4.76 4.39 -9.48
C THR A 92 4.01 3.51 -8.48
N LYS A 93 4.59 2.36 -8.09
CA LYS A 93 4.01 1.47 -7.06
C LYS A 93 3.84 2.16 -5.71
N ILE A 94 4.78 3.02 -5.31
CA ILE A 94 4.69 3.77 -4.06
C ILE A 94 3.57 4.82 -4.14
N HIS A 95 3.45 5.56 -5.24
CA HIS A 95 2.38 6.54 -5.44
C HIS A 95 0.99 5.90 -5.43
N ILE A 96 0.80 4.79 -6.16
CA ILE A 96 -0.48 4.07 -6.19
C ILE A 96 -0.86 3.58 -4.79
N ASN A 97 0.11 3.08 -4.01
CA ASN A 97 -0.12 2.67 -2.63
C ASN A 97 -0.49 3.83 -1.71
N ILE A 98 0.14 5.00 -1.85
CA ILE A 98 -0.22 6.21 -1.10
C ILE A 98 -1.64 6.65 -1.44
N ALA A 99 -1.97 6.74 -2.74
CA ALA A 99 -3.30 7.11 -3.22
C ALA A 99 -4.38 6.15 -2.72
N SER A 100 -4.10 4.85 -2.73
CA SER A 100 -4.99 3.82 -2.19
C SER A 100 -5.21 3.97 -0.69
N SER A 101 -4.14 4.09 0.11
CA SER A 101 -4.25 4.30 1.56
C SER A 101 -5.02 5.59 1.91
N ALA A 102 -4.77 6.68 1.17
CA ALA A 102 -5.48 7.93 1.35
C ALA A 102 -6.97 7.81 0.99
N SER A 103 -7.29 7.08 -0.09
CA SER A 103 -8.69 6.84 -0.49
C SER A 103 -9.44 6.02 0.55
N PHE A 104 -8.82 4.98 1.11
CA PHE A 104 -9.42 4.24 2.24
C PHE A 104 -9.61 5.10 3.48
N LEU A 105 -8.65 5.98 3.79
CA LEU A 105 -8.76 6.88 4.93
C LEU A 105 -9.94 7.86 4.78
N ILE A 106 -10.07 8.48 3.61
CA ILE A 106 -11.20 9.37 3.28
C ILE A 106 -12.51 8.58 3.35
N GLY A 107 -12.55 7.40 2.73
CA GLY A 107 -13.70 6.51 2.77
C GLY A 107 -14.13 6.11 4.19
N GLY A 108 -13.17 5.82 5.07
CA GLY A 108 -13.43 5.43 6.45
C GLY A 108 -13.83 6.58 7.38
N ILE A 109 -13.29 7.78 7.18
CA ILE A 109 -13.57 8.95 8.05
C ILE A 109 -14.93 9.57 7.76
N ILE A 110 -15.30 9.70 6.49
CA ILE A 110 -16.56 10.34 6.04
C ILE A 110 -17.81 9.85 6.81
N PRO A 111 -18.04 8.54 7.02
CA PRO A 111 -19.21 8.04 7.73
C PRO A 111 -19.15 8.19 9.26
N VAL A 112 -17.99 8.55 9.83
CA VAL A 112 -17.83 8.82 11.27
C VAL A 112 -18.05 10.30 11.61
N LEU A 113 -17.94 11.18 10.61
CA LEU A 113 -18.19 12.60 10.80
C LEU A 113 -19.68 12.86 11.07
N PRO A 114 -20.01 13.86 11.92
CA PRO A 114 -21.38 14.15 12.35
C PRO A 114 -22.17 14.91 11.27
N PHE A 115 -22.06 14.46 10.03
CA PHE A 115 -22.81 15.04 8.92
C PHE A 115 -24.06 14.17 8.68
N GLU A 116 -25.24 14.79 8.62
CA GLU A 116 -26.52 14.08 8.46
C GLU A 116 -26.94 13.90 7.00
N SER A 117 -26.01 14.04 6.06
CA SER A 117 -26.33 14.00 4.63
C SER A 117 -26.44 12.57 4.10
N PRO A 118 -27.54 12.19 3.42
CA PRO A 118 -27.69 10.87 2.80
C PRO A 118 -26.68 10.62 1.67
N ILE A 119 -25.91 11.64 1.25
CA ILE A 119 -24.85 11.54 0.23
C ILE A 119 -23.55 10.95 0.82
N ILE A 120 -23.34 11.02 2.13
CA ILE A 120 -22.11 10.61 2.83
C ILE A 120 -21.75 9.14 2.58
N PRO A 121 -22.68 8.17 2.66
CA PRO A 121 -22.35 6.78 2.37
C PRO A 121 -21.90 6.60 0.92
N PHE A 122 -22.50 7.32 -0.04
CA PHE A 122 -22.10 7.25 -1.46
C PHE A 122 -20.67 7.74 -1.68
N VAL A 123 -20.30 8.87 -1.06
CA VAL A 123 -18.94 9.41 -1.17
C VAL A 123 -17.93 8.47 -0.50
N SER A 124 -18.25 7.98 0.71
CA SER A 124 -17.44 7.03 1.46
C SER A 124 -17.15 5.74 0.66
N VAL A 125 -18.20 5.13 0.10
CA VAL A 125 -18.10 3.91 -0.72
C VAL A 125 -17.28 4.17 -1.97
N THR A 126 -17.47 5.30 -2.65
CA THR A 126 -16.73 5.64 -3.87
C THR A 126 -15.23 5.72 -3.62
N PHE A 127 -14.80 6.42 -2.58
CA PHE A 127 -13.38 6.50 -2.20
C PHE A 127 -12.81 5.14 -1.81
N SER A 128 -13.60 4.32 -1.12
CA SER A 128 -13.18 2.98 -0.73
C SER A 128 -13.02 2.04 -1.94
N ILE A 129 -13.94 2.09 -2.91
CA ILE A 129 -13.84 1.35 -4.18
C ILE A 129 -12.59 1.79 -4.96
N LEU A 130 -12.34 3.10 -5.04
CA LEU A 130 -11.15 3.63 -5.71
C LEU A 130 -9.87 3.14 -5.03
N GLY A 131 -9.85 3.11 -3.70
CA GLY A 131 -8.78 2.55 -2.88
C GLY A 131 -8.51 1.08 -3.21
N CYS A 132 -9.57 0.26 -3.28
CA CYS A 132 -9.50 -1.15 -3.69
C CYS A 132 -8.96 -1.32 -5.11
N ALA A 133 -9.48 -0.57 -6.08
CA ALA A 133 -9.10 -0.68 -7.48
C ALA A 133 -7.61 -0.35 -7.70
N ALA A 134 -7.13 0.76 -7.11
CA ALA A 134 -5.73 1.16 -7.15
C ALA A 134 -4.81 0.07 -6.55
N MET A 135 -5.23 -0.54 -5.46
CA MET A 135 -4.46 -1.59 -4.79
C MET A 135 -4.42 -2.89 -5.60
N ALA A 136 -5.55 -3.31 -6.16
CA ALA A 136 -5.63 -4.48 -7.03
C ALA A 136 -4.74 -4.30 -8.27
N ALA A 137 -4.79 -3.13 -8.91
CA ALA A 137 -3.92 -2.79 -10.03
C ALA A 137 -2.44 -2.91 -9.66
N ASN A 138 -2.06 -2.43 -8.45
CA ASN A 138 -0.69 -2.53 -7.97
C ASN A 138 -0.24 -3.98 -7.71
N ILE A 139 -1.11 -4.82 -7.15
CA ILE A 139 -0.83 -6.24 -6.92
C ILE A 139 -0.63 -6.96 -8.26
N VAL A 140 -1.55 -6.75 -9.20
CA VAL A 140 -1.47 -7.32 -10.55
C VAL A 140 -0.19 -6.88 -11.26
N GLN A 141 0.13 -5.58 -11.21
CA GLN A 141 1.38 -5.07 -11.78
C GLN A 141 2.61 -5.72 -11.15
N THR A 142 2.60 -5.93 -9.82
CA THR A 142 3.71 -6.59 -9.12
C THR A 142 3.86 -8.05 -9.55
N MET A 143 2.75 -8.79 -9.69
CA MET A 143 2.74 -10.17 -10.16
C MET A 143 3.21 -10.31 -11.62
N ILE A 144 2.97 -9.30 -12.46
CA ILE A 144 3.41 -9.30 -13.86
C ILE A 144 4.91 -8.96 -13.98
N SER A 145 5.39 -8.04 -13.15
CA SER A 145 6.78 -7.56 -13.22
C SER A 145 7.80 -8.47 -12.52
N GLU A 146 7.44 -9.12 -11.41
CA GLU A 146 8.34 -10.07 -10.70
C GLU A 146 8.87 -11.22 -11.60
N PRO A 147 8.05 -11.91 -12.41
CA PRO A 147 8.53 -12.97 -13.29
C PRO A 147 9.36 -12.45 -14.47
N LYS A 148 9.14 -11.21 -14.95
CA LYS A 148 9.96 -10.60 -16.01
C LYS A 148 11.40 -10.34 -15.54
N VAL A 149 11.58 -9.85 -14.32
CA VAL A 149 12.91 -9.59 -13.74
C VAL A 149 13.67 -10.89 -13.46
N LYS A 150 12.99 -11.94 -12.99
CA LYS A 150 13.61 -13.27 -12.80
C LYS A 150 14.01 -13.96 -14.11
N LYS A 151 13.26 -13.75 -15.20
CA LYS A 151 13.62 -14.29 -16.52
C LYS A 151 14.82 -13.57 -17.15
N LEU A 152 14.87 -12.24 -17.04
CA LEU A 152 16.01 -11.43 -17.53
C LEU A 152 17.32 -11.78 -16.81
N SER A 153 17.28 -11.87 -15.47
CA SER A 153 18.44 -12.27 -14.65
C SER A 153 18.99 -13.67 -14.96
N LYS A 154 18.15 -14.60 -15.43
CA LYS A 154 18.58 -15.95 -15.86
C LYS A 154 19.08 -15.98 -17.32
N GLY A 155 18.60 -15.10 -18.18
CA GLY A 155 19.02 -14.99 -19.58
C GLY A 155 20.37 -14.30 -19.76
N GLU A 156 20.68 -13.29 -18.95
CA GLU A 156 21.95 -12.55 -19.03
C GLU A 156 23.15 -13.34 -18.48
N ASN A 157 22.92 -14.38 -17.67
CA ASN A 157 23.99 -15.28 -17.21
C ASN A 157 24.38 -16.36 -18.25
N LEU A 158 23.79 -16.35 -19.44
CA LEU A 158 24.03 -17.34 -20.51
C LEU A 158 24.78 -16.77 -21.73
N GLN A 159 25.28 -15.54 -21.65
CA GLN A 159 26.11 -14.91 -22.71
C GLN A 159 27.51 -14.51 -22.23
N VAL A 160 28.15 -15.37 -21.44
CA VAL A 160 29.62 -15.36 -21.29
C VAL A 160 30.11 -16.78 -21.52
N VAL A 161 30.31 -17.13 -22.79
CA VAL A 161 31.21 -18.21 -23.24
C VAL A 161 32.05 -17.63 -24.35
#